data_AF-A0A9Q0Z200-F1
#
_entry.id   AF-A0A9Q0Z200-F1
#
_cell.length_a   1.000
_cell.length_b   1.000
_cell.length_c   1.000
_cell.angle_alpha   90.00
_cell.angle_beta   90.00
_cell.angle_gamma   90.00
#
_symmetry.space_group_name_H-M   'P 1'
#
loop_
_entity.id
_entity.type
_entity.pdbx_description
1 polymer ?
#
loop_
_entity_poly.entity_id
_entity_poly.type
_entity_poly.pdbx_seq_one_letter_code
_entity_poly.pdbx_strand_id
1 'polypeptide(L)'
;MTLKQPKEPRIFSLADSGTLTLPFGENLKPIGDRANSIWLYIVPRGLRSLMNYIREKYGNPPVIITENGMDDPNNALTPIKDALKDAKRIKYHEAYLESLLASIKYGSLVAFMF
;
A
#
# COMPACT_ATOMS: atom_id res chain seq x y z
N MET A 1 -41.33 12.47 17.75
CA MET A 1 -40.71 11.15 17.96
C MET A 1 -39.59 11.02 16.93
N THR A 2 -38.37 11.39 17.29
CA THR A 2 -37.26 11.47 16.31
C THR A 2 -36.65 10.09 16.18
N LEU A 3 -36.78 9.49 15.00
CA LEU A 3 -36.17 8.19 14.68
C LEU A 3 -34.65 8.33 14.79
N LYS A 4 -34.04 7.65 15.77
CA LYS A 4 -32.59 7.49 15.83
C LYS A 4 -32.18 6.63 14.64
N GLN A 5 -31.35 7.22 13.77
CA GLN A 5 -30.65 6.49 12.72
C GLN A 5 -29.95 5.27 13.34
N PRO A 6 -30.01 4.09 12.70
CA PRO A 6 -29.32 2.90 13.20
C PRO A 6 -27.82 3.20 13.25
N LYS A 7 -27.20 2.96 14.41
CA LYS A 7 -25.74 3.01 14.53
C LYS A 7 -25.17 1.87 13.71
N GLU A 8 -24.38 2.19 12.69
CA GLU A 8 -23.63 1.18 11.95
C GLU A 8 -22.83 0.30 12.92
N PRO A 9 -22.71 -1.01 12.63
CA PRO A 9 -21.92 -1.91 13.45
C PRO A 9 -20.48 -1.39 13.49
N ARG A 10 -19.98 -1.12 14.70
CA ARG A 10 -18.57 -0.80 14.93
C ARG A 10 -17.75 -2.04 14.62
N ILE A 11 -17.29 -2.16 13.38
CA ILE A 11 -16.17 -3.04 13.07
C ILE A 11 -14.97 -2.47 13.81
N PHE A 12 -14.45 -3.22 14.78
CA PHE A 12 -13.25 -2.86 15.53
C PHE A 12 -12.03 -2.98 14.61
N SER A 13 -11.87 -2.02 13.72
CA SER A 13 -10.60 -1.78 13.05
C SER A 13 -9.68 -1.08 14.05
N LEU A 14 -8.46 -1.60 14.21
CA LEU A 14 -7.41 -0.91 14.98
C LEU A 14 -6.99 0.41 14.31
N ALA A 15 -7.16 0.51 12.99
CA ALA A 15 -6.89 1.70 12.21
C ALA A 15 -8.17 2.53 11.96
N ASP A 16 -8.00 3.84 11.86
CA ASP A 16 -9.04 4.82 11.52
C ASP A 16 -9.62 4.66 10.10
N SER A 17 -8.88 4.00 9.22
CA SER A 17 -9.28 3.65 7.86
C SER A 17 -10.49 2.70 7.81
N GLY A 18 -10.80 2.01 8.92
CA GLY A 18 -11.86 1.00 8.95
C GLY A 18 -11.53 -0.24 8.12
N THR A 19 -10.28 -0.42 7.68
CA THR A 19 -9.88 -1.49 6.78
C THR A 19 -9.58 -2.78 7.52
N LEU A 20 -10.02 -3.92 6.97
CA LEU A 20 -9.59 -5.23 7.42
C LEU A 20 -8.14 -5.49 6.97
N THR A 21 -7.24 -5.76 7.91
CA THR A 21 -5.79 -5.96 7.67
C THR A 21 -5.45 -7.39 7.21
N LEU A 22 -6.31 -8.00 6.39
CA LEU A 22 -6.06 -9.34 5.84
C LEU A 22 -5.49 -9.23 4.42
N PRO A 23 -4.50 -10.04 4.04
CA PRO A 23 -3.94 -10.04 2.69
C PRO A 23 -4.82 -10.76 1.66
N PHE A 24 -6.07 -11.06 2.02
CA PHE A 24 -7.02 -11.78 1.20
C PHE A 24 -8.23 -10.90 0.92
N GLY A 25 -8.57 -10.77 -0.36
CA GLY A 25 -9.76 -10.08 -0.82
C GLY A 25 -10.95 -11.03 -0.96
N GLU A 26 -11.85 -10.70 -1.87
CA GLU A 26 -13.01 -11.51 -2.19
C GLU A 26 -12.61 -12.96 -2.55
N ASN A 27 -13.40 -13.92 -2.09
CA ASN A 27 -13.18 -15.36 -2.31
C ASN A 27 -11.83 -15.89 -1.81
N LEU A 28 -11.25 -15.28 -0.76
CA LEU A 28 -9.98 -15.69 -0.14
C LEU A 28 -8.76 -15.61 -1.09
N LYS A 29 -8.88 -14.88 -2.20
CA LYS A 29 -7.76 -14.67 -3.12
C LYS A 29 -6.79 -13.63 -2.57
N PRO A 30 -5.47 -13.82 -2.69
CA PRO A 30 -4.49 -12.79 -2.36
C PRO A 30 -4.79 -11.46 -3.05
N ILE A 31 -4.61 -10.35 -2.33
CA ILE A 31 -4.88 -9.00 -2.86
C ILE A 31 -3.84 -8.50 -3.87
N GLY A 32 -2.73 -9.22 -4.01
CA GLY A 32 -1.62 -8.95 -4.91
C GLY A 32 -0.59 -10.08 -4.87
N ASP A 33 0.47 -9.95 -5.67
CA ASP A 33 1.58 -10.90 -5.65
C ASP A 33 2.35 -10.79 -4.34
N ARG A 34 2.76 -11.92 -3.76
CA ARG A 34 3.62 -11.92 -2.57
C ARG A 34 5.07 -11.64 -2.96
N ALA A 35 5.76 -10.83 -2.17
CA ALA A 35 7.21 -10.74 -2.19
C ALA A 35 7.82 -12.00 -1.52
N ASN A 36 9.05 -11.90 -1.01
CA ASN A 36 9.67 -13.04 -0.34
C ASN A 36 9.17 -13.18 1.11
N SER A 37 8.93 -12.06 1.80
CA SER A 37 8.40 -12.03 3.16
C SER A 37 6.90 -12.37 3.21
N ILE A 38 6.48 -13.15 4.23
CA ILE A 38 5.10 -13.64 4.37
C ILE A 38 4.05 -12.54 4.51
N TRP A 39 4.45 -11.38 5.01
CA TRP A 39 3.59 -10.23 5.29
C TRP A 39 3.53 -9.24 4.12
N LEU A 40 4.42 -9.35 3.13
CA LEU A 40 4.61 -8.33 2.11
C LEU A 40 3.90 -8.72 0.80
N TYR A 41 2.76 -8.09 0.56
CA TYR A 41 1.99 -8.21 -0.68
C TYR A 41 2.14 -6.93 -1.52
N ILE A 42 2.36 -7.09 -2.82
CA ILE A 42 2.62 -6.01 -3.76
C ILE A 42 1.28 -5.42 -4.21
N VAL A 43 0.93 -4.26 -3.68
CA VAL A 43 -0.37 -3.60 -3.92
C VAL A 43 -0.18 -2.10 -4.19
N PRO A 44 0.32 -1.71 -5.38
CA PRO A 44 0.61 -0.30 -5.70
C PRO A 44 -0.61 0.61 -5.56
N ARG A 45 -1.79 0.12 -5.98
CA ARG A 45 -3.08 0.81 -5.79
C ARG A 45 -3.37 1.18 -4.33
N GLY A 46 -2.87 0.39 -3.38
CA GLY A 46 -3.01 0.63 -1.95
C GLY A 46 -2.32 1.92 -1.51
N LEU A 47 -1.14 2.23 -2.06
CA LEU A 47 -0.44 3.49 -1.77
C LEU A 47 -1.26 4.69 -2.25
N ARG A 48 -1.83 4.62 -3.47
CA ARG A 48 -2.71 5.68 -3.97
C ARG A 48 -3.93 5.87 -3.07
N SER A 49 -4.60 4.78 -2.69
CA SER A 49 -5.76 4.82 -1.79
C SER A 49 -5.40 5.42 -0.43
N LEU A 50 -4.24 5.06 0.14
CA LEU A 50 -3.76 5.62 1.40
C LEU A 50 -3.52 7.13 1.29
N MET A 51 -2.85 7.57 0.23
CA MET A 51 -2.57 9.00 0.03
C MET A 51 -3.85 9.83 -0.16
N ASN A 52 -4.80 9.32 -0.94
CA ASN A 52 -6.10 9.95 -1.11
C ASN A 52 -6.88 10.00 0.20
N TYR A 53 -6.85 8.90 0.98
CA TYR A 53 -7.48 8.86 2.30
C TYR A 53 -6.87 9.91 3.24
N ILE A 54 -5.54 10.00 3.31
CA ILE A 54 -4.88 11.00 4.15
C ILE A 54 -5.31 12.41 3.75
N ARG A 55 -5.33 12.69 2.45
CA ARG A 55 -5.79 13.96 1.90
C ARG A 55 -7.20 14.31 2.36
N GLU A 56 -8.15 13.41 2.16
CA GLU A 56 -9.57 13.64 2.43
C GLU A 56 -9.88 13.68 3.92
N LYS A 57 -9.25 12.81 4.71
CA LYS A 57 -9.51 12.65 6.13
C LYS A 57 -8.82 13.71 7.00
N TYR A 58 -7.59 14.09 6.64
CA TYR A 58 -6.71 14.91 7.48
C TYR A 58 -6.46 16.31 6.94
N GLY A 59 -7.21 16.74 5.91
CA GLY A 59 -7.11 18.10 5.37
C GLY A 59 -5.86 18.32 4.52
N ASN A 60 -5.42 17.28 3.81
CA ASN A 60 -4.29 17.34 2.87
C ASN A 60 -2.97 17.89 3.46
N PRO A 61 -2.48 17.35 4.57
CA PRO A 61 -1.18 17.74 5.09
C PRO A 61 -0.07 17.30 4.12
N PRO A 62 1.10 17.96 4.12
CA PRO A 62 2.29 17.42 3.47
C PRO A 62 2.65 16.05 4.06
N VAL A 63 2.86 15.06 3.20
CA VAL A 63 3.24 13.69 3.59
C VAL A 63 4.64 13.37 3.09
N ILE A 64 5.45 12.77 3.97
CA ILE A 64 6.75 12.18 3.64
C ILE A 64 6.61 10.67 3.74
N ILE A 65 6.91 9.97 2.65
CA ILE A 65 6.99 8.51 2.64
C ILE A 65 8.40 8.13 3.07
N THR A 66 8.53 7.62 4.29
CA THR A 66 9.84 7.27 4.86
C THR A 66 10.38 5.95 4.33
N GLU A 67 9.50 5.03 3.91
CA GLU A 67 9.90 3.71 3.39
C GLU A 67 8.93 3.23 2.30
N ASN A 68 9.49 2.74 1.20
CA ASN A 68 8.78 1.96 0.18
C ASN A 68 9.74 0.95 -0.44
N GLY A 69 9.48 -0.35 -0.29
CA GLY A 69 10.41 -1.36 -0.81
C GLY A 69 9.87 -2.78 -0.80
N MET A 70 10.62 -3.66 -1.45
CA MET A 70 10.36 -5.09 -1.43
C MET A 70 11.62 -5.95 -1.33
N ASP A 71 11.46 -7.10 -0.68
CA ASP A 71 12.50 -8.11 -0.55
C ASP A 71 12.45 -9.14 -1.69
N ASP A 72 13.63 -9.51 -2.17
CA ASP A 72 13.79 -10.64 -3.08
C ASP A 72 14.24 -11.88 -2.29
N PRO A 73 13.95 -13.09 -2.79
CA PRO A 73 14.52 -14.30 -2.23
C PRO A 73 16.04 -14.24 -2.33
N ASN A 74 16.72 -14.51 -1.21
CA ASN A 74 18.17 -14.54 -1.15
C ASN A 74 18.67 -15.96 -0.91
N ASN A 75 19.66 -16.39 -1.70
CA ASN A 75 20.34 -17.67 -1.53
C ASN A 75 21.84 -17.43 -1.67
N ALA A 76 22.62 -17.86 -0.67
CA ALA A 76 24.07 -17.71 -0.62
C ALA A 76 24.81 -18.37 -1.80
N LEU A 77 24.17 -19.34 -2.47
CA LEU A 77 24.71 -20.02 -3.64
C LEU A 77 24.37 -19.33 -4.97
N THR A 78 23.51 -18.31 -4.98
CA THR A 78 23.17 -17.56 -6.19
C THR A 78 24.36 -16.69 -6.62
N PRO A 79 24.86 -16.83 -7.86
CA PRO A 79 25.91 -15.96 -8.37
C PRO A 79 25.47 -14.49 -8.35
N ILE A 80 26.40 -13.58 -8.02
CA ILE A 80 26.13 -12.13 -7.94
C ILE A 80 25.46 -11.61 -9.23
N LYS A 81 25.94 -12.04 -10.41
CA LYS A 81 25.37 -11.65 -11.72
C LYS A 81 23.89 -12.00 -11.88
N ASP A 82 23.40 -13.00 -11.16
CA ASP A 82 22.02 -13.45 -11.20
C ASP A 82 21.22 -12.81 -10.06
N ALA A 83 21.83 -12.63 -8.88
CA ALA A 83 21.23 -11.88 -7.77
C ALA A 83 20.95 -10.41 -8.10
N LEU A 84 21.75 -9.80 -8.98
CA LEU A 84 21.55 -8.44 -9.48
C LEU A 84 20.43 -8.31 -10.53
N LYS A 85 19.81 -9.42 -10.97
CA LYS A 85 18.70 -9.37 -11.94
C LYS A 85 17.36 -9.19 -11.23
N ASP A 86 17.12 -8.00 -10.69
CA ASP A 86 15.99 -7.68 -9.83
C ASP A 86 14.81 -7.02 -10.57
N ALA A 87 14.46 -7.55 -11.74
CA ALA A 87 13.36 -7.04 -12.57
C ALA A 87 12.01 -6.94 -11.81
N LYS A 88 11.79 -7.77 -10.79
CA LYS A 88 10.60 -7.69 -9.92
C LYS A 88 10.63 -6.45 -9.04
N ARG A 89 11.78 -6.11 -8.44
CA ARG A 89 11.97 -4.88 -7.65
C ARG A 89 11.84 -3.63 -8.51
N ILE A 90 12.37 -3.64 -9.73
CA ILE A 90 12.20 -2.52 -10.68
C ILE A 90 10.70 -2.28 -10.94
N LYS A 91 9.96 -3.33 -11.33
CA LYS A 91 8.51 -3.24 -11.56
C LYS A 91 7.72 -2.81 -10.32
N TYR A 92 8.15 -3.22 -9.13
CA TYR A 92 7.57 -2.78 -7.87
C TYR A 92 7.68 -1.25 -7.74
N HIS A 93 8.88 -0.69 -7.85
CA HIS A 93 9.06 0.75 -7.70
C HIS A 93 8.37 1.53 -8.81
N GLU A 94 8.42 1.08 -10.07
CA GLU A 94 7.69 1.71 -11.18
C GLU A 94 6.19 1.82 -10.86
N ALA A 95 5.54 0.71 -10.49
CA ALA A 95 4.11 0.72 -10.23
C ALA A 95 3.70 1.55 -9.00
N TYR A 96 4.53 1.57 -7.94
CA TYR A 96 4.29 2.39 -6.76
C TYR A 96 4.50 3.88 -7.04
N LEU A 97 5.52 4.25 -7.81
CA LEU A 97 5.75 5.63 -8.26
C LEU A 97 4.63 6.11 -9.19
N GLU A 98 4.13 5.27 -10.09
CA GLU A 98 2.96 5.59 -10.92
C GLU A 98 1.71 5.83 -10.07
N SER A 99 1.47 4.99 -9.07
CA SER A 99 0.36 5.13 -8.13
C SER A 99 0.47 6.41 -7.29
N LEU A 100 1.68 6.75 -6.86
CA LEU A 100 1.98 7.98 -6.14
C LEU A 100 1.75 9.22 -7.03
N LEU A 101 2.27 9.20 -8.26
CA LEU A 101 2.06 10.25 -9.25
C LEU A 101 0.57 10.46 -9.53
N ALA A 102 -0.21 9.37 -9.62
CA ALA A 102 -1.65 9.46 -9.78
C ALA A 102 -2.35 10.12 -8.57
N SER A 103 -1.84 9.93 -7.35
CA SER A 103 -2.35 10.62 -6.16
C SER A 103 -1.95 12.10 -6.12
N ILE A 104 -0.72 12.44 -6.53
CA ILE A 104 -0.28 13.84 -6.67
C ILE A 104 -1.13 14.56 -7.71
N LYS A 105 -1.40 13.94 -8.86
CA LYS A 105 -2.31 14.47 -9.88
C LYS A 105 -3.76 14.61 -9.37
N TYR A 106 -4.16 13.80 -8.40
CA TYR A 106 -5.44 13.93 -7.69
C TYR A 106 -5.43 15.06 -6.64
N GLY A 107 -4.27 15.64 -6.34
CA GLY A 107 -4.10 16.79 -5.46
C GLY A 107 -3.60 16.45 -4.05
N SER A 108 -3.07 15.25 -3.83
CA SER A 108 -2.40 14.88 -2.57
C SER A 108 -1.05 15.60 -2.47
N LEU A 109 -0.77 16.21 -1.31
CA LEU A 109 0.52 16.85 -1.05
C LEU A 109 1.55 15.83 -0.56
N VAL A 110 2.35 15.33 -1.50
CA VAL A 110 3.49 14.44 -1.20
C VAL A 110 4.77 15.26 -1.33
N ALA A 111 5.52 15.37 -0.24
CA ALA A 111 6.73 16.17 -0.18
C ALA A 111 7.97 15.39 -0.64
N PHE A 112 8.08 14.11 -0.25
CA PHE A 112 9.26 13.30 -0.51
C PHE A 112 8.98 11.79 -0.37
N MET A 113 9.77 10.96 -1.05
CA MET A 113 9.80 9.50 -0.91
C MET A 113 11.26 9.02 -0.94
N PHE A 114 11.63 8.14 0.00
CA PHE A 114 12.94 7.47 0.05
C PHE A 114 12.91 6.12 -0.69
#